data_AF-A0A6G4UYU9-F1
#
_entry.id   AF-A0A6G4UYU9-F1
#
_cell.length_a   1.000
_cell.length_b   1.000
_cell.length_c   1.000
_cell.angle_alpha   90.00
_cell.angle_beta   90.00
_cell.angle_gamma   90.00
#
_symmetry.space_group_name_H-M   'P 1'
#
loop_
_entity.id
_entity.type
_entity.pdbx_description
1 polymer ?
#
loop_
_entity_poly.entity_id
_entity_poly.type
_entity_poly.pdbx_seq_one_letter_code
_entity_poly.pdbx_strand_id
1 'polypeptide(L)'
;MRRLVIPAVAAVVALVGGCADEPSGCDAKPKLSEAEGEKRPVEIEPSQRHPGIVDSELEDALPSPELEAEPVEKVLNHLRQETLRMAGVIGETGPGKCDGEVMRPRGETVRCTVSFEGVTVPWLVTSQGNTSGTAGAFSQDFVYTAQPLKTVHTAQSVYDWFAWETGKNGTTEGPTAPVDPRCDRLPKVFTAEPGEETGYFCQDISVGCTDDVQHVEWSDHAIHVDKLGRLSFLA
;
A
#
# COMPACT_ATOMS: atom_id res chain seq x y z
N MET A 1 19.78 -50.68 -82.98
CA MET A 1 20.76 -50.08 -82.05
C MET A 1 20.04 -49.60 -80.81
N ARG A 2 20.63 -49.84 -79.64
CA ARG A 2 20.02 -49.88 -78.30
C ARG A 2 19.36 -48.54 -77.89
N ARG A 3 18.12 -48.62 -77.39
CA ARG A 3 17.47 -47.57 -76.59
C ARG A 3 18.13 -47.56 -75.21
N LEU A 4 18.76 -46.46 -74.83
CA LEU A 4 19.23 -46.21 -73.48
C LEU A 4 18.16 -45.37 -72.77
N VAL A 5 17.52 -45.96 -71.77
CA VAL A 5 16.57 -45.31 -70.87
C VAL A 5 17.38 -44.73 -69.72
N ILE A 6 17.36 -43.41 -69.53
CA ILE A 6 17.93 -42.74 -68.37
C ILE A 6 16.78 -42.53 -67.36
N PRO A 7 16.89 -43.01 -66.11
CA PRO A 7 15.87 -42.74 -65.11
C PRO A 7 16.00 -41.30 -64.61
N ALA A 8 14.89 -40.55 -64.68
CA ALA A 8 14.75 -39.26 -64.02
C ALA A 8 14.58 -39.50 -62.50
N VAL A 9 15.54 -39.05 -61.71
CA VAL A 9 15.43 -39.00 -60.25
C VAL A 9 14.56 -37.79 -59.90
N ALA A 10 13.30 -38.02 -59.56
CA ALA A 10 12.43 -37.00 -59.00
C ALA A 10 12.80 -36.79 -57.52
N ALA A 11 13.46 -35.66 -57.23
CA ALA A 11 13.67 -35.20 -55.86
C ALA A 11 12.33 -34.67 -55.31
N VAL A 12 11.69 -35.44 -54.44
CA VAL A 12 10.58 -34.97 -53.62
C VAL A 12 11.18 -34.13 -52.49
N VAL A 13 11.16 -32.81 -52.65
CA VAL A 13 11.41 -31.88 -51.55
C VAL A 13 10.16 -31.88 -50.68
N ALA A 14 10.21 -32.66 -49.60
CA ALA A 14 9.24 -32.52 -48.51
C ALA A 14 9.46 -31.16 -47.86
N LEU A 15 8.58 -30.19 -48.17
CA LEU A 15 8.41 -28.99 -47.37
C LEU A 15 7.96 -29.45 -45.99
N VAL A 16 8.90 -29.49 -45.05
CA VAL A 16 8.59 -29.51 -43.62
C VAL A 16 7.97 -28.14 -43.35
N GLY A 17 6.65 -28.05 -43.52
CA GLY A 17 5.87 -26.93 -43.04
C GLY A 17 6.03 -26.91 -41.52
N GLY A 18 6.92 -26.05 -41.03
CA GLY A 18 6.88 -25.64 -39.64
C GLY A 18 5.47 -25.10 -39.41
N CYS A 19 4.73 -25.76 -38.52
CA CYS A 19 3.56 -25.15 -37.91
C CYS A 19 4.12 -23.93 -37.17
N ALA A 20 4.06 -22.77 -37.81
CA ALA A 20 4.06 -21.52 -37.06
C ALA A 20 2.72 -21.55 -36.33
N ASP A 21 2.75 -21.87 -35.04
CA ASP A 21 1.62 -21.63 -34.16
C ASP A 21 1.21 -20.17 -34.39
N GLU A 22 0.03 -19.96 -34.97
CA GLU A 22 -0.54 -18.63 -35.03
C GLU A 22 -0.66 -18.15 -33.59
N PRO A 23 -0.12 -16.97 -33.24
CA PRO A 23 -0.21 -16.46 -31.88
C PRO A 23 -1.69 -16.41 -31.52
N SER A 24 -2.03 -17.08 -30.41
CA SER A 24 -3.39 -17.10 -29.89
C SER A 24 -3.82 -15.65 -29.60
N GLY A 25 -5.12 -15.36 -29.67
CA GLY A 25 -5.64 -14.03 -29.35
C GLY A 25 -5.21 -13.55 -27.97
N CYS A 26 -4.90 -14.48 -27.07
CA CYS A 26 -4.43 -14.23 -25.71
C CYS A 26 -2.91 -14.04 -25.56
N ASP A 27 -2.10 -14.30 -26.59
CA ASP A 27 -0.67 -13.97 -26.62
C ASP A 27 -0.42 -12.50 -27.03
N ALA A 28 -1.46 -11.80 -27.47
CA ALA A 28 -1.37 -10.39 -27.85
C ALA A 28 -1.14 -9.48 -26.63
N LYS A 29 -0.31 -8.44 -26.82
CA LYS A 29 -0.14 -7.41 -25.80
C LYS A 29 -1.46 -6.65 -25.58
N PRO A 30 -1.92 -6.52 -24.34
CA PRO A 30 -3.17 -5.83 -24.03
C PRO A 30 -3.10 -4.35 -24.40
N LYS A 31 -4.19 -3.84 -24.96
CA LYS A 31 -4.34 -2.42 -25.30
C LYS A 31 -5.26 -1.75 -24.27
N LEU A 32 -4.73 -0.77 -23.54
CA LEU A 32 -5.47 -0.01 -22.53
C LEU A 32 -6.73 0.69 -23.07
N SER A 33 -6.74 1.05 -24.35
CA SER A 33 -7.91 1.68 -24.99
C SER A 33 -9.11 0.74 -25.11
N GLU A 34 -8.90 -0.56 -24.95
CA GLU A 34 -9.92 -1.61 -25.03
C GLU A 34 -10.43 -2.00 -23.63
N ALA A 35 -9.93 -1.35 -22.56
CA ALA A 35 -10.34 -1.64 -21.19
C ALA A 35 -11.80 -1.24 -20.93
N GLU A 36 -12.63 -2.20 -20.51
CA GLU A 36 -14.01 -1.98 -20.09
C GLU A 36 -14.08 -1.37 -18.68
N GLY A 37 -15.06 -0.48 -18.44
CA GLY A 37 -15.30 0.16 -17.14
C GLY A 37 -15.00 1.66 -17.11
N GLU A 38 -15.36 2.31 -15.99
CA GLU A 38 -15.07 3.72 -15.77
C GLU A 38 -13.66 3.91 -15.21
N LYS A 39 -12.90 4.77 -15.86
CA LYS A 39 -11.52 5.06 -15.49
C LYS A 39 -11.45 6.09 -14.36
N ARG A 40 -10.76 5.74 -13.27
CA ARG A 40 -10.48 6.65 -12.14
C ARG A 40 -9.61 7.85 -12.55
N PRO A 41 -9.81 9.04 -11.96
CA PRO A 41 -9.31 10.29 -12.52
C PRO A 41 -7.84 10.62 -12.19
N VAL A 42 -7.23 10.00 -11.17
CA VAL A 42 -5.83 10.29 -10.79
C VAL A 42 -4.93 9.19 -11.31
N GLU A 43 -4.00 9.56 -12.18
CA GLU A 43 -2.96 8.65 -12.68
C GLU A 43 -1.83 8.50 -11.65
N ILE A 44 -1.36 7.27 -11.46
CA ILE A 44 -0.29 6.93 -10.54
C ILE A 44 0.89 6.42 -11.36
N GLU A 45 2.08 6.95 -11.12
CA GLU A 45 3.30 6.43 -11.73
C GLU A 45 3.82 5.27 -10.86
N PRO A 46 3.98 4.04 -11.39
CA PRO A 46 4.54 2.93 -10.63
C PRO A 46 5.92 3.27 -10.06
N SER A 47 6.19 2.80 -8.84
CA SER A 47 7.43 3.12 -8.12
C SER A 47 8.04 1.86 -7.49
N GLN A 48 9.37 1.79 -7.45
CA GLN A 48 10.09 0.77 -6.69
C GLN A 48 10.49 1.26 -5.29
N ARG A 49 10.25 2.54 -4.99
CA ARG A 49 10.57 3.11 -3.69
C ARG A 49 9.49 2.72 -2.69
N HIS A 50 9.90 2.06 -1.60
CA HIS A 50 8.98 1.79 -0.49
C HIS A 50 8.51 3.11 0.13
N PRO A 51 7.19 3.30 0.28
CA PRO A 51 6.57 4.53 0.80
C PRO A 51 6.67 4.61 2.33
N GLY A 52 6.31 5.77 2.87
CA GLY A 52 6.28 6.03 4.31
C GLY A 52 7.52 6.80 4.81
N ILE A 53 7.47 7.15 6.09
CA ILE A 53 8.48 7.94 6.78
C ILE A 53 9.57 7.00 7.30
N VAL A 54 10.83 7.34 7.04
CA VAL A 54 11.98 6.62 7.62
C VAL A 54 12.24 7.08 9.05
N ASP A 55 12.75 6.21 9.92
CA ASP A 55 12.90 6.53 11.36
C ASP A 55 13.79 7.77 11.61
N SER A 56 14.80 8.02 10.79
CA SER A 56 15.63 9.23 10.92
C SER A 56 14.85 10.51 10.63
N GLU A 57 13.97 10.50 9.62
CA GLU A 57 13.12 11.64 9.28
C GLU A 57 12.08 11.89 10.38
N LEU A 58 11.57 10.82 10.99
CA LEU A 58 10.66 10.91 12.11
C LEU A 58 11.33 11.48 13.37
N GLU A 59 12.55 11.02 13.69
CA GLU A 59 13.31 11.53 14.83
C GLU A 59 13.72 13.00 14.62
N ASP A 60 14.08 13.39 13.40
CA ASP A 60 14.40 14.80 13.08
C ASP A 60 13.17 15.71 13.25
N ALA A 61 11.98 15.24 12.85
CA ALA A 61 10.74 16.01 12.94
C ALA A 61 10.13 16.01 14.36
N LEU A 62 10.28 14.90 15.07
CA LEU A 62 9.69 14.69 16.39
C LEU A 62 10.65 13.89 17.28
N PRO A 63 11.67 14.58 17.84
CA PRO A 63 12.69 13.94 18.66
C PRO A 63 12.11 13.20 19.85
N SER A 64 12.79 12.13 20.23
CA SER A 64 12.42 11.36 21.40
C SER A 64 12.58 12.19 22.69
N PRO A 65 11.62 12.17 23.63
CA PRO A 65 11.73 12.90 24.88
C PRO A 65 12.92 12.42 25.72
N GLU A 66 13.38 13.27 26.64
CA GLU A 66 14.43 12.90 27.59
C GLU A 66 14.03 11.68 28.44
N LEU A 67 15.02 10.93 28.92
CA LEU A 67 14.78 9.73 29.73
C LEU A 67 14.01 10.01 31.02
N GLU A 68 14.13 11.22 31.58
CA GLU A 68 13.45 11.68 32.78
C GLU A 68 12.12 12.40 32.49
N ALA A 69 11.71 12.51 31.21
CA ALA A 69 10.45 13.12 30.84
C ALA A 69 9.26 12.40 31.47
N GLU A 70 8.20 13.17 31.76
CA GLU A 70 6.99 12.67 32.37
C GLU A 70 6.36 11.56 31.51
N PRO A 71 5.78 10.50 32.11
CA PRO A 71 5.17 9.40 31.35
C PRO A 71 4.11 9.85 30.34
N VAL A 72 3.34 10.89 30.67
CA VAL A 72 2.34 11.46 29.75
C VAL A 72 2.99 12.10 28.53
N GLU A 73 4.15 12.75 28.69
CA GLU A 73 4.90 13.36 27.59
C GLU A 73 5.43 12.28 26.65
N LYS A 74 6.01 11.20 27.21
CA LYS A 74 6.48 10.03 26.44
C LYS A 74 5.35 9.37 25.65
N VAL A 75 4.19 9.17 26.28
CA VAL A 75 3.01 8.62 25.61
C VAL A 75 2.54 9.54 24.48
N LEU A 76 2.37 10.84 24.75
CA LEU A 76 1.91 11.79 23.74
C LEU A 76 2.90 11.89 22.56
N ASN A 77 4.20 11.84 22.82
CA ASN A 77 5.20 11.80 21.75
C ASN A 77 5.08 10.54 20.90
N HIS A 78 4.93 9.37 21.54
CA HIS A 78 4.70 8.11 20.81
C HIS A 78 3.43 8.16 19.97
N LEU A 79 2.31 8.64 20.52
CA LEU A 79 1.06 8.77 19.76
C LEU A 79 1.19 9.74 18.57
N ARG A 80 1.97 10.82 18.71
CA ARG A 80 2.29 11.75 17.61
C ARG A 80 3.14 11.06 16.54
N GLN A 81 4.13 10.27 16.93
CA GLN A 81 4.94 9.48 15.99
C GLN A 81 4.08 8.46 15.22
N GLU A 82 3.22 7.70 15.91
CA GLU A 82 2.30 6.77 15.25
C GLU A 82 1.29 7.49 14.35
N THR A 83 0.83 8.68 14.74
CA THR A 83 -0.04 9.51 13.91
C THR A 83 0.65 9.95 12.61
N LEU A 84 1.93 10.34 12.68
CA LEU A 84 2.73 10.65 11.49
C LEU A 84 2.93 9.40 10.61
N ARG A 85 3.20 8.23 11.21
CA ARG A 85 3.31 6.96 10.47
C ARG A 85 2.02 6.59 9.74
N MET A 86 0.85 6.76 10.35
CA MET A 86 -0.45 6.55 9.68
C MET A 86 -0.66 7.54 8.52
N ALA A 87 -0.29 8.81 8.72
CA ALA A 87 -0.40 9.84 7.69
C ALA A 87 0.56 9.61 6.52
N GLY A 88 1.67 8.91 6.78
CA GLY A 88 2.70 8.52 5.81
C GLY A 88 3.63 9.65 5.35
N VAL A 89 3.48 10.85 5.91
CA VAL A 89 4.29 12.03 5.61
C VAL A 89 4.55 12.85 6.87
N ILE A 90 5.66 13.60 6.89
CA ILE A 90 5.89 14.62 7.92
C ILE A 90 4.93 15.78 7.71
N GLY A 91 4.27 16.19 8.80
CA GLY A 91 3.31 17.29 8.80
C GLY A 91 3.15 17.89 10.19
N GLU A 92 2.31 18.92 10.29
CA GLU A 92 2.10 19.61 11.55
C GLU A 92 1.36 18.72 12.55
N THR A 93 1.95 18.51 13.73
CA THR A 93 1.29 17.83 14.85
C THR A 93 1.12 18.76 16.04
N GLY A 94 -0.05 18.69 16.68
CA GLY A 94 -0.31 19.43 17.92
C GLY A 94 0.31 18.75 19.14
N PRO A 95 0.35 19.42 20.31
CA PRO A 95 0.93 18.88 21.54
C PRO A 95 0.18 17.65 22.08
N GLY A 96 -1.07 17.45 21.64
CA GLY A 96 -1.94 16.39 22.15
C GLY A 96 -2.35 16.60 23.61
N LYS A 97 -3.23 15.73 24.11
CA LYS A 97 -3.69 15.71 25.51
C LYS A 97 -4.30 14.36 25.86
N CYS A 98 -4.30 14.01 27.14
CA CYS A 98 -5.05 12.87 27.66
C CYS A 98 -6.12 13.35 28.65
N ASP A 99 -7.28 12.68 28.68
CA ASP A 99 -8.41 13.01 29.55
C ASP A 99 -8.19 12.54 31.01
N GLY A 100 -6.94 12.33 31.41
CA GLY A 100 -6.52 11.90 32.73
C GLY A 100 -5.08 11.40 32.73
N GLU A 101 -4.66 10.84 33.86
CA GLU A 101 -3.32 10.25 34.00
C GLU A 101 -3.18 9.01 33.12
N VAL A 102 -2.00 8.87 32.49
CA VAL A 102 -1.63 7.70 31.69
C VAL A 102 -1.15 6.54 32.56
N MET A 103 -0.48 6.84 33.68
CA MET A 103 -0.09 5.84 34.66
C MET A 103 -1.31 5.40 35.44
N ARG A 104 -1.83 4.22 35.09
CA ARG A 104 -3.03 3.64 35.69
C ARG A 104 -2.82 2.18 36.06
N PRO A 105 -3.67 1.61 36.93
CA PRO A 105 -3.72 0.18 37.16
C PRO A 105 -3.78 -0.60 35.84
N ARG A 106 -3.19 -1.80 35.83
CA ARG A 106 -3.16 -2.66 34.66
C ARG A 106 -4.58 -2.93 34.14
N GLY A 107 -4.76 -2.81 32.83
CA GLY A 107 -6.02 -3.00 32.14
C GLY A 107 -6.91 -1.76 32.08
N GLU A 108 -6.59 -0.71 32.84
CA GLU A 108 -7.31 0.56 32.72
C GLU A 108 -6.90 1.31 31.46
N THR A 109 -7.86 2.08 30.94
CA THR A 109 -7.69 2.85 29.72
C THR A 109 -7.87 4.35 29.98
N VAL A 110 -7.14 5.15 29.20
CA VAL A 110 -7.31 6.59 29.12
C VAL A 110 -7.43 6.98 27.65
N ARG A 111 -8.31 7.94 27.37
CA ARG A 111 -8.41 8.53 26.04
C ARG A 111 -7.37 9.63 25.92
N CYS A 112 -6.59 9.56 24.85
CA CYS A 112 -5.68 10.62 24.45
C CYS A 112 -6.08 11.12 23.06
N THR A 113 -5.72 12.35 22.74
CA THR A 113 -5.98 12.97 21.45
C THR A 113 -4.71 13.62 20.97
N VAL A 114 -4.41 13.43 19.69
CA VAL A 114 -3.34 14.10 18.97
C VAL A 114 -3.96 14.78 17.75
N SER A 115 -3.33 15.80 17.19
CA SER A 115 -3.77 16.36 15.92
C SER A 115 -2.70 16.22 14.84
N PHE A 116 -3.13 16.06 13.59
CA PHE A 116 -2.29 16.11 12.40
C PHE A 116 -2.97 17.01 11.36
N GLU A 117 -2.28 18.07 10.91
CA GLU A 117 -2.80 19.01 9.91
C GLU A 117 -4.23 19.51 10.23
N GLY A 118 -4.50 19.79 11.52
CA GLY A 118 -5.80 20.23 12.02
C GLY A 118 -6.84 19.13 12.25
N VAL A 119 -6.58 17.88 11.85
CA VAL A 119 -7.46 16.73 12.11
C VAL A 119 -7.15 16.12 13.47
N THR A 120 -8.18 15.95 14.31
CA THR A 120 -8.03 15.30 15.63
C THR A 120 -8.11 13.78 15.50
N VAL A 121 -7.08 13.10 16.03
CA VAL A 121 -6.92 11.66 16.06
C VAL A 121 -7.07 11.18 17.51
N PRO A 122 -8.22 10.60 17.87
CA PRO A 122 -8.43 10.00 19.18
C PRO A 122 -7.73 8.64 19.29
N TRP A 123 -7.13 8.40 20.45
CA TRP A 123 -6.42 7.18 20.81
C TRP A 123 -6.95 6.63 22.14
N LEU A 124 -6.95 5.31 22.25
CA LEU A 124 -7.16 4.60 23.50
C LEU A 124 -5.82 4.04 23.97
N VAL A 125 -5.33 4.54 25.11
CA VAL A 125 -4.11 4.07 25.75
C VAL A 125 -4.50 3.14 26.90
N THR A 126 -4.01 1.90 26.88
CA THR A 126 -4.30 0.88 27.91
C THR A 126 -3.03 0.55 28.67
N SER A 127 -3.03 0.75 29.99
CA SER A 127 -1.92 0.36 30.85
C SER A 127 -1.78 -1.17 30.88
N GLN A 128 -0.58 -1.69 30.64
CA GLN A 128 -0.26 -3.11 30.75
C GLN A 128 0.38 -3.46 32.12
N GLY A 129 0.45 -2.49 33.03
CA GLY A 129 1.10 -2.58 34.33
C GLY A 129 2.59 -2.24 34.30
N ASN A 130 3.27 -2.50 35.43
CA ASN A 130 4.68 -2.20 35.60
C ASN A 130 5.55 -3.43 35.30
N THR A 131 6.69 -3.23 34.65
CA THR A 131 7.69 -4.27 34.40
C THR A 131 8.62 -4.43 35.59
N SER A 132 8.48 -5.53 36.32
CA SER A 132 9.46 -5.96 37.31
C SER A 132 10.68 -6.59 36.60
N GLY A 133 11.63 -5.80 36.10
CA GLY A 133 13.00 -6.28 35.88
C GLY A 133 13.62 -6.11 34.47
N THR A 134 14.86 -5.62 34.49
CA THR A 134 15.92 -5.59 33.45
C THR A 134 15.65 -4.76 32.19
N ALA A 135 16.22 -3.56 32.23
CA ALA A 135 16.23 -2.48 31.26
C ALA A 135 16.69 -2.85 29.84
N GLY A 136 15.98 -2.29 28.87
CA GLY A 136 16.47 -2.01 27.51
C GLY A 136 15.91 -0.66 27.05
N ALA A 137 16.81 0.31 26.84
CA ALA A 137 16.73 1.65 26.20
C ALA A 137 15.56 2.62 26.46
N PHE A 138 14.44 2.19 27.04
CA PHE A 138 13.42 3.06 27.59
C PHE A 138 13.30 2.69 29.07
N SER A 139 13.35 3.67 29.97
CA SER A 139 13.12 3.46 31.40
C SER A 139 11.67 2.98 31.62
N GLN A 140 11.44 1.67 31.43
CA GLN A 140 10.13 1.04 31.49
C GLN A 140 9.79 0.70 32.93
N ASP A 141 9.22 1.67 33.65
CA ASP A 141 8.32 1.35 34.78
C ASP A 141 6.86 1.31 34.31
N PHE A 142 6.58 1.73 33.06
CA PHE A 142 5.23 1.85 32.51
C PHE A 142 5.17 1.23 31.11
N VAL A 143 4.42 0.12 30.98
CA VAL A 143 4.13 -0.53 29.69
C VAL A 143 2.68 -0.23 29.33
N TYR A 144 2.42 0.07 28.07
CA TYR A 144 1.07 0.34 27.57
C TYR A 144 0.89 -0.17 26.14
N THR A 145 -0.38 -0.26 25.72
CA THR A 145 -0.76 -0.40 24.32
C THR A 145 -1.54 0.84 23.90
N ALA A 146 -1.38 1.26 22.64
CA ALA A 146 -2.12 2.36 22.05
C ALA A 146 -2.91 1.85 20.85
N GLN A 147 -4.19 2.20 20.79
CA GLN A 147 -5.05 1.87 19.65
C GLN A 147 -5.71 3.15 19.14
N PRO A 148 -5.60 3.47 17.84
CA PRO A 148 -6.34 4.59 17.29
C PRO A 148 -7.83 4.27 17.32
N LEU A 149 -8.65 5.25 17.68
CA LEU A 149 -10.11 5.17 17.53
C LEU A 149 -10.56 5.76 16.19
N LYS A 150 -9.69 6.52 15.52
CA LYS A 150 -9.76 6.90 14.10
C LYS A 150 -8.36 6.93 13.54
N THR A 151 -8.21 6.62 12.26
CA THR A 151 -6.94 6.76 11.55
C THR A 151 -6.89 8.10 10.83
N VAL A 152 -5.69 8.53 10.42
CA VAL A 152 -5.49 9.70 9.57
C VAL A 152 -4.58 9.34 8.42
N HIS A 153 -4.93 9.76 7.21
CA HIS A 153 -4.20 9.46 5.99
C HIS A 153 -4.10 10.70 5.12
N THR A 154 -3.08 10.71 4.27
CA THR A 154 -2.92 11.72 3.22
C THR A 154 -3.15 11.11 1.86
N ALA A 155 -3.68 11.90 0.92
CA ALA A 155 -3.79 11.48 -0.49
C ALA A 155 -2.42 11.01 -1.02
N GLN A 156 -1.37 11.75 -0.69
CA GLN A 156 0.00 11.43 -1.08
C GLN A 156 0.42 10.04 -0.58
N SER A 157 0.21 9.73 0.70
CA SER A 157 0.58 8.41 1.23
C SER A 157 -0.14 7.27 0.52
N VAL A 158 -1.44 7.41 0.22
CA VAL A 158 -2.19 6.40 -0.52
C VAL A 158 -1.62 6.21 -1.92
N TYR A 159 -1.37 7.31 -2.64
CA TYR A 159 -0.81 7.28 -3.98
C TYR A 159 0.59 6.67 -4.02
N ASP A 160 1.45 7.02 -3.08
CA ASP A 160 2.81 6.47 -2.97
C ASP A 160 2.76 4.96 -2.62
N TRP A 161 1.83 4.53 -1.76
CA TRP A 161 1.60 3.12 -1.46
C TRP A 161 1.11 2.32 -2.66
N PHE A 162 0.14 2.84 -3.41
CA PHE A 162 -0.36 2.15 -4.59
C PHE A 162 0.69 2.12 -5.72
N ALA A 163 1.44 3.21 -5.89
CA ALA A 163 2.59 3.27 -6.80
C ALA A 163 3.61 2.17 -6.49
N TRP A 164 3.93 1.97 -5.21
CA TRP A 164 4.83 0.91 -4.78
C TRP A 164 4.25 -0.49 -4.99
N GLU A 165 2.99 -0.73 -4.60
CA GLU A 165 2.33 -2.02 -4.79
C GLU A 165 2.35 -2.49 -6.24
N THR A 166 2.11 -1.56 -7.17
CA THR A 166 2.08 -1.84 -8.62
C THR A 166 3.47 -1.81 -9.27
N GLY A 167 4.46 -1.12 -8.68
CA GLY A 167 5.82 -1.02 -9.21
C GLY A 167 6.84 -2.02 -8.63
N LYS A 168 6.62 -2.56 -7.43
CA LYS A 168 7.62 -3.37 -6.69
C LYS A 168 8.07 -4.64 -7.42
N ASN A 169 7.24 -5.17 -8.32
CA ASN A 169 7.55 -6.37 -9.10
C ASN A 169 8.04 -6.08 -10.53
N GLY A 170 8.27 -4.81 -10.90
CA GLY A 170 9.00 -4.44 -12.13
C GLY A 170 8.27 -4.68 -13.45
N THR A 171 6.96 -4.45 -13.52
CA THR A 171 6.08 -4.90 -14.62
C THR A 171 5.93 -3.94 -15.81
N THR A 172 6.85 -3.00 -16.04
CA THR A 172 6.79 -2.17 -17.26
C THR A 172 7.11 -2.95 -18.54
N GLU A 173 7.62 -4.18 -18.44
CA GLU A 173 7.90 -5.06 -19.58
C GLU A 173 7.43 -6.50 -19.32
N GLY A 174 6.53 -7.02 -20.16
CA GLY A 174 6.01 -8.40 -20.07
C GLY A 174 4.59 -8.55 -20.64
N PRO A 175 4.02 -9.76 -20.68
CA PRO A 175 2.63 -10.01 -21.12
C PRO A 175 1.56 -9.42 -20.17
N THR A 176 1.96 -9.01 -18.97
CA THR A 176 1.14 -8.28 -17.98
C THR A 176 1.36 -6.76 -18.03
N ALA A 177 2.16 -6.26 -18.99
CA ALA A 177 2.27 -4.84 -19.29
C ALA A 177 1.27 -4.49 -20.41
N PRO A 178 0.54 -3.36 -20.30
CA PRO A 178 0.83 -2.21 -19.45
C PRO A 178 0.05 -2.17 -18.12
N VAL A 179 0.73 -1.69 -17.08
CA VAL A 179 0.10 -1.28 -15.81
C VAL A 179 -0.29 0.19 -15.97
N ASP A 180 -1.58 0.52 -15.82
CA ASP A 180 -2.07 1.90 -15.77
C ASP A 180 -2.75 2.14 -14.42
N PRO A 181 -1.98 2.20 -13.31
CA PRO A 181 -2.57 2.31 -11.98
C PRO A 181 -3.16 3.70 -11.77
N ARG A 182 -4.37 3.75 -11.20
CA ARG A 182 -5.11 4.99 -10.98
C ARG A 182 -5.82 4.97 -9.65
N CYS A 183 -6.22 6.13 -9.16
CA CYS A 183 -7.02 6.22 -7.95
C CYS A 183 -8.10 7.29 -8.05
N ASP A 184 -9.06 7.21 -7.14
CA ASP A 184 -9.96 8.33 -6.85
C ASP A 184 -9.18 9.60 -6.52
N ARG A 185 -9.81 10.75 -6.75
CA ARG A 185 -9.30 12.03 -6.24
C ARG A 185 -9.58 12.11 -4.74
N LEU A 186 -8.56 11.86 -3.94
CA LEU A 186 -8.65 11.83 -2.48
C LEU A 186 -8.53 13.25 -1.88
N PRO A 187 -9.16 13.51 -0.73
CA PRO A 187 -8.86 14.71 0.06
C PRO A 187 -7.39 14.74 0.49
N LYS A 188 -6.79 15.93 0.61
CA LYS A 188 -5.38 16.08 1.05
C LYS A 188 -5.10 15.30 2.33
N VAL A 189 -6.01 15.41 3.31
CA VAL A 189 -6.00 14.68 4.57
C VAL A 189 -7.42 14.17 4.82
N PHE A 190 -7.56 12.91 5.21
CA PHE A 190 -8.84 12.31 5.57
C PHE A 190 -8.69 11.30 6.70
N THR A 191 -9.82 10.90 7.30
CA THR A 191 -9.87 9.90 8.37
C THR A 191 -10.66 8.68 7.93
N ALA A 192 -10.35 7.53 8.52
CA ALA A 192 -11.15 6.33 8.38
C ALA A 192 -11.30 5.62 9.74
N GLU A 193 -12.27 4.71 9.81
CA GLU A 193 -12.47 3.86 10.97
C GLU A 193 -11.46 2.69 10.90
N PRO A 194 -10.73 2.38 11.99
CA PRO A 194 -9.72 1.33 11.97
C PRO A 194 -10.31 -0.05 11.68
N GLY A 195 -9.75 -0.77 10.71
CA GLY A 195 -10.23 -2.08 10.27
C GLY A 195 -11.37 -2.04 9.25
N GLU A 196 -11.63 -0.88 8.64
CA GLU A 196 -12.69 -0.71 7.64
C GLU A 196 -12.14 -0.21 6.29
N GLU A 197 -12.98 -0.28 5.26
CA GLU A 197 -12.73 0.39 3.98
C GLU A 197 -12.95 1.89 4.12
N THR A 198 -12.15 2.67 3.40
CA THR A 198 -12.23 4.14 3.43
C THR A 198 -13.36 4.70 2.57
N GLY A 199 -13.99 3.87 1.72
CA GLY A 199 -14.96 4.28 0.70
C GLY A 199 -14.32 4.84 -0.57
N TYR A 200 -13.00 4.87 -0.66
CA TYR A 200 -12.25 5.24 -1.87
C TYR A 200 -11.57 4.02 -2.50
N PHE A 201 -11.28 4.15 -3.79
CA PHE A 201 -10.72 3.08 -4.61
C PHE A 201 -9.47 3.53 -5.35
N CYS A 202 -8.53 2.60 -5.47
CA CYS A 202 -7.56 2.60 -6.54
C CYS A 202 -7.96 1.57 -7.58
N GLN A 203 -7.36 1.58 -8.76
CA GLN A 203 -7.65 0.65 -9.84
C GLN A 203 -6.38 0.30 -10.59
N ASP A 204 -6.34 -0.91 -11.13
CA ASP A 204 -5.38 -1.29 -12.16
C ASP A 204 -6.11 -2.03 -13.30
N ILE A 205 -5.35 -2.59 -14.21
CA ILE A 205 -5.87 -3.32 -15.37
C ILE A 205 -5.81 -4.81 -15.07
N SER A 206 -6.97 -5.44 -15.11
CA SER A 206 -7.11 -6.89 -15.13
C SER A 206 -7.18 -7.36 -16.58
N VAL A 207 -6.43 -8.42 -16.90
CA VAL A 207 -6.43 -9.05 -18.21
C VAL A 207 -6.86 -10.50 -18.04
N GLY A 208 -8.01 -10.84 -18.59
CA GLY A 208 -8.55 -12.20 -18.68
C GLY A 208 -8.42 -12.76 -20.09
N CYS A 209 -8.47 -14.08 -20.20
CA CYS A 209 -8.58 -14.79 -21.47
C CYS A 209 -9.71 -15.83 -21.36
N THR A 210 -10.67 -15.80 -22.29
CA THR A 210 -11.74 -16.81 -22.38
C THR A 210 -12.02 -17.08 -23.84
N ASP A 211 -12.06 -18.36 -24.23
CA ASP A 211 -12.31 -18.80 -25.62
C ASP A 211 -11.41 -18.11 -26.67
N ASP A 212 -10.12 -17.93 -26.34
CA ASP A 212 -9.12 -17.23 -27.17
C ASP A 212 -9.41 -15.74 -27.42
N VAL A 213 -10.28 -15.14 -26.59
CA VAL A 213 -10.58 -13.71 -26.57
C VAL A 213 -9.97 -13.10 -25.32
N GLN A 214 -9.16 -12.06 -25.50
CA GLN A 214 -8.61 -11.26 -24.42
C GLN A 214 -9.67 -10.28 -23.92
N HIS A 215 -9.88 -10.25 -22.61
CA HIS A 215 -10.72 -9.30 -21.91
C HIS A 215 -9.81 -8.37 -21.11
N VAL A 216 -9.96 -7.07 -21.29
CA VAL A 216 -9.21 -6.05 -20.55
C VAL A 216 -10.24 -5.24 -19.79
N GLU A 217 -10.10 -5.13 -18.48
CA GLU A 217 -11.06 -4.43 -17.62
C GLU A 217 -10.35 -3.62 -16.54
N TRP A 218 -11.00 -2.55 -16.09
CA TRP A 218 -10.60 -1.84 -14.89
C TRP A 218 -10.98 -2.66 -13.65
N SER A 219 -9.99 -3.03 -12.85
CA SER A 219 -10.20 -3.70 -11.57
C SER A 219 -10.10 -2.68 -10.45
N ASP A 220 -11.20 -2.41 -9.76
CA ASP A 220 -11.19 -1.57 -8.56
C ASP A 220 -10.58 -2.33 -7.37
N HIS A 221 -9.80 -1.61 -6.58
CA HIS A 221 -9.20 -2.07 -5.33
C HIS A 221 -9.65 -1.12 -4.21
N ALA A 222 -10.47 -1.64 -3.30
CA ALA A 222 -10.92 -0.88 -2.15
C ALA A 222 -9.72 -0.52 -1.26
N ILE A 223 -9.62 0.75 -0.87
CA ILE A 223 -8.59 1.18 0.08
C ILE A 223 -9.07 0.81 1.48
N HIS A 224 -8.37 -0.13 2.10
CA HIS A 224 -8.62 -0.63 3.44
C HIS A 224 -7.56 -0.15 4.43
N VAL A 225 -7.99 0.21 5.64
CA VAL A 225 -7.10 0.60 6.74
C VAL A 225 -7.17 -0.44 7.85
N ASP A 226 -6.03 -0.99 8.26
CA ASP A 226 -6.02 -1.96 9.35
C ASP A 226 -6.28 -1.30 10.71
N LYS A 227 -6.30 -2.11 11.78
CA LYS A 227 -6.56 -1.63 13.15
C LYS A 227 -5.52 -0.65 13.69
N LEU A 228 -4.36 -0.54 13.05
CA LEU A 228 -3.26 0.35 13.39
C LEU A 228 -3.13 1.50 12.38
N GLY A 229 -4.03 1.60 11.39
CA GLY A 229 -3.99 2.60 10.34
C GLY A 229 -2.93 2.34 9.27
N ARG A 230 -2.60 1.08 8.98
CA ARG A 230 -1.80 0.72 7.80
C ARG A 230 -2.71 0.54 6.60
N LEU A 231 -2.27 1.05 5.45
CA LEU A 231 -3.00 0.96 4.19
C LEU A 231 -2.81 -0.40 3.52
N SER A 232 -3.87 -0.88 2.89
CA SER A 232 -3.87 -2.04 2.01
C SER A 232 -4.93 -1.86 0.91
N PHE A 233 -4.81 -2.63 -0.17
CA PHE A 233 -5.68 -2.54 -1.34
C PHE A 233 -6.29 -3.92 -1.58
N LEU A 234 -7.61 -4.00 -1.53
CA LEU A 234 -8.36 -5.26 -1.65
C LEU A 234 -9.07 -5.31 -3.00
N ALA A 235 -8.77 -6.33 -3.80
CA ALA A 235 -9.48 -6.66 -5.04
C ALA A 235 -10.79 -7.41 -4.78
#